data_AF-X1KM48-F1
#
_entry.id   AF-X1KM48-F1
#
_cell.length_a   1.000
_cell.length_b   1.000
_cell.length_c   1.000
_cell.angle_alpha   90.00
_cell.angle_beta   90.00
_cell.angle_gamma   90.00
#
_symmetry.space_group_name_H-M   'P 1'
#
loop_
_entity.id
_entity.type
_entity.pdbx_description
1 polymer ?
#
loop_
_entity_poly.entity_id
_entity_poly.type
_entity_poly.pdbx_seq_one_letter_code
_entity_poly.pdbx_strand_id
1 'polypeptide(L)' 'MIKKALAIAFNSLKVTFRDKGNLIWLIIMPIVWTTLLGTMSTTGGGDEKIPVGFLNSDRGIYGEVFEEILRKEESIKIV' A
#
# COMPACT_ATOMS: atom_id res chain seq x y z
N MET A 1 15.05 -18.64 34.92
CA MET A 1 15.34 -17.41 34.15
C MET A 1 14.10 -16.87 33.43
N ILE A 2 13.37 -17.69 32.67
CA ILE A 2 12.12 -17.32 31.98
C ILE A 2 11.06 -16.65 32.89
N LYS A 3 10.82 -17.19 34.09
CA LYS A 3 9.85 -16.58 35.04
C LYS A 3 10.20 -15.13 35.40
N LYS A 4 11.50 -14.82 35.55
CA LYS A 4 11.96 -13.46 35.84
C LYS A 4 11.82 -12.55 34.61
N ALA A 5 12.17 -13.06 33.43
CA ALA A 5 11.98 -12.33 32.18
C ALA A 5 10.51 -11.99 31.92
N LEU A 6 9.59 -12.94 32.15
CA LEU A 6 8.15 -12.70 32.04
C LEU A 6 7.68 -11.65 33.05
N ALA A 7 8.12 -11.74 34.31
CA ALA A 7 7.75 -10.74 35.32
C ALA A 7 8.20 -9.33 34.93
N ILE A 8 9.41 -9.19 34.36
CA ILE A 8 9.92 -7.92 33.82
C ILE A 8 9.05 -7.45 32.66
N ALA A 9 8.77 -8.31 31.67
CA ALA A 9 7.96 -7.97 30.51
C ALA A 9 6.54 -7.51 30.91
N PHE A 10 5.89 -8.21 31.84
CA PHE A 10 4.57 -7.82 32.35
C PHE A 10 4.59 -6.47 33.06
N ASN A 11 5.63 -6.20 33.86
CA ASN A 11 5.76 -4.89 34.50
C ASN A 11 5.96 -3.78 33.48
N SER A 12 6.83 -3.99 32.48
CA SER A 12 7.02 -3.02 31.40
C SER A 12 5.72 -2.76 30.65
N LEU A 13 4.97 -3.81 30.32
CA LEU A 13 3.68 -3.68 29.64
C LEU A 13 2.67 -2.89 30.47
N LYS A 14 2.59 -3.16 31.79
CA LYS A 14 1.72 -2.43 32.72
C LYS A 14 2.10 -0.95 32.81
N VAL A 15 3.39 -0.64 32.85
CA VAL A 15 3.89 0.74 32.87
C VAL A 15 3.53 1.46 31.57
N THR A 16 3.80 0.83 30.42
CA THR A 16 3.46 1.37 29.10
C THR A 16 1.95 1.63 28.97
N PHE A 17 1.10 0.71 29.42
CA PHE A 17 -0.34 0.90 29.36
C PHE A 17 -0.87 1.99 30.31
N ARG A 18 -0.14 2.32 31.38
CA ARG A 18 -0.52 3.38 32.31
C ARG A 18 -0.13 4.77 31.80
N ASP A 19 0.88 4.83 30.94
CA ASP A 19 1.28 6.04 30.23
C ASP A 19 0.39 6.27 29.00
N LYS A 20 -0.75 6.94 29.22
CA LYS A 20 -1.70 7.28 28.17
C LYS A 20 -1.08 8.13 27.06
N GLY A 21 -0.11 9.00 27.38
CA GLY A 21 0.55 9.85 26.40
C GLY A 21 1.38 9.02 25.43
N ASN A 22 2.17 8.09 25.96
CA ASN A 22 2.96 7.17 25.16
C ASN A 22 2.09 6.22 24.31
N LEU A 23 0.97 5.73 24.85
CA LEU A 23 0.02 4.91 24.08
C LEU A 23 -0.59 5.66 22.89
N ILE A 24 -0.99 6.91 23.12
CA ILE A 24 -1.53 7.76 22.05
C ILE A 24 -0.47 7.97 20.98
N TRP A 25 0.77 8.28 21.37
CA TRP A 25 1.88 8.45 20.45
C TRP A 25 2.17 7.20 19.61
N LEU A 26 2.15 6.01 20.23
CA LEU A 26 2.33 4.72 19.56
C LEU A 26 1.33 4.47 18.42
N ILE A 27 0.13 5.04 18.49
CA ILE A 27 -0.91 4.86 17.46
C ILE A 27 -0.93 6.03 16.47
N ILE A 28 -0.87 7.26 16.97
CA ILE A 28 -0.98 8.46 16.12
C ILE A 28 0.20 8.56 15.16
N MET A 29 1.43 8.30 15.63
CA MET A 29 2.61 8.47 14.78
C MET A 29 2.62 7.58 13.54
N PRO A 30 2.34 6.26 13.63
CA PRO A 30 2.20 5.42 12.45
C PRO A 30 1.16 5.93 11.46
N ILE A 31 0.02 6.44 11.93
CA ILE A 31 -1.04 6.98 11.07
C ILE A 31 -0.52 8.22 10.34
N VAL A 32 0.07 9.17 11.06
CA VAL A 32 0.65 10.40 10.48
C VAL A 32 1.68 10.04 9.41
N TRP A 33 2.62 9.15 9.72
CA TRP A 33 3.64 8.73 8.75
C TRP A 33 3.04 8.01 7.54
N THR A 34 2.07 7.12 7.75
CA THR A 34 1.40 6.39 6.66
C THR A 34 0.67 7.36 5.74
N THR A 35 -0.04 8.35 6.30
CA THR A 35 -0.74 9.37 5.50
C THR A 35 0.25 10.27 4.75
N LEU A 36 1.33 10.73 5.40
CA LEU A 36 2.34 11.56 4.75
C LEU A 36 3.02 10.81 3.60
N LEU A 37 3.46 9.57 3.82
CA LEU A 37 4.10 8.77 2.77
C LEU A 37 3.12 8.38 1.67
N GLY A 38 1.87 8.04 2.02
CA GLY A 38 0.83 7.71 1.05
C GLY A 38 0.51 8.90 0.15
N THR A 39 0.33 10.09 0.73
CA THR A 39 0.06 11.32 -0.04
C THR A 39 1.25 11.74 -0.90
N MET A 40 2.49 11.63 -0.40
CA MET A 40 3.67 11.89 -1.24
C MET A 40 3.77 10.89 -2.40
N SER A 41 3.42 9.62 -2.17
CA SER A 41 3.43 8.59 -3.22
C SER A 41 2.33 8.81 -4.28
N THR A 42 1.21 9.44 -3.93
CA THR A 42 0.12 9.78 -4.86
C THR A 42 0.29 11.13 -5.57
N THR A 43 1.26 11.97 -5.21
CA THR A 43 1.53 13.23 -5.94
C THR A 43 2.03 13.02 -7.37
N GLY A 44 2.39 11.79 -7.75
CA GLY A 44 2.36 11.38 -9.15
C GLY A 44 0.94 10.94 -9.49
N GLY A 45 0.14 11.82 -10.09
CA GLY A 45 -1.18 11.51 -10.67
C GLY A 45 -1.07 10.54 -11.85
N GLY A 46 -0.53 9.35 -11.60
CA GLY A 46 -0.59 8.23 -12.50
C GLY A 46 -2.01 7.71 -12.51
N ASP A 47 -2.53 7.52 -13.72
CA ASP A 47 -3.69 6.68 -13.98
C ASP A 47 -3.64 5.45 -13.04
N GLU A 48 -4.69 5.18 -12.25
CA GLU A 48 -4.76 3.97 -11.41
C GLU A 48 -4.72 2.68 -12.25
N LYS A 49 -4.77 2.84 -13.57
CA LYS A 49 -4.69 1.80 -14.57
C LYS A 49 -3.28 1.26 -14.74
N ILE A 50 -3.21 -0.05 -14.85
CA ILE A 50 -1.97 -0.79 -15.11
C ILE A 50 -1.51 -0.44 -16.55
N PRO A 51 -0.29 0.09 -16.72
CA PRO A 51 0.26 0.33 -18.05
C PRO A 51 0.65 -1.00 -18.70
N VAL A 52 0.09 -1.26 -19.89
CA VAL A 52 0.36 -2.48 -20.66
C VAL A 52 0.88 -2.08 -22.04
N GLY A 53 2.11 -2.49 -22.37
CA GLY A 53 2.65 -2.33 -23.71
C GLY A 53 2.02 -3.35 -24.66
N PHE A 54 1.39 -2.87 -25.73
CA PHE A 54 0.79 -3.73 -26.75
C PHE A 54 1.38 -3.40 -28.13
N LEU A 55 1.84 -4.43 -28.85
CA LEU A 55 2.41 -4.30 -30.19
C LEU A 55 1.73 -5.28 -31.15
N ASN A 56 1.06 -4.74 -32.15
CA ASN A 56 0.45 -5.49 -33.25
C ASN A 56 1.17 -5.16 -34.57
N SER A 57 2.18 -5.96 -34.93
CA SER A 57 3.03 -5.72 -36.11
C SER A 57 2.44 -6.27 -37.41
N ASP A 58 1.59 -7.30 -37.35
CA ASP A 58 1.02 -7.97 -38.52
C ASP A 58 -0.33 -7.38 -38.93
N ARG A 59 -0.94 -6.52 -38.09
CA ARG A 59 -2.28 -5.93 -38.28
C ARG A 59 -3.33 -7.00 -38.54
N GLY A 60 -3.15 -8.18 -37.93
CA GLY A 60 -4.08 -9.28 -38.05
C GLY A 60 -5.39 -9.00 -37.29
N ILE A 61 -6.47 -9.59 -37.78
CA ILE A 61 -7.82 -9.46 -37.20
C ILE A 61 -7.83 -9.79 -35.69
N TYR A 62 -7.07 -10.81 -35.27
CA TYR A 62 -6.99 -11.18 -33.86
C TYR A 62 -6.29 -10.13 -32.99
N GLY A 63 -5.27 -9.45 -33.53
CA GLY A 63 -4.58 -8.38 -32.83
C GLY A 63 -5.48 -7.16 -32.64
N GLU A 64 -6.31 -6.82 -33.62
CA GLU A 64 -7.30 -5.73 -33.51
C GLU A 64 -8.38 -6.04 -32.47
N VAL A 65 -8.93 -7.27 -32.50
CA VAL A 65 -9.93 -7.70 -31.51
C VAL A 65 -9.36 -7.69 -30.09
N PHE A 66 -8.11 -8.16 -29.93
CA PHE A 66 -7.46 -8.17 -28.62
C PHE A 66 -7.18 -6.76 -28.09
N GLU A 67 -6.77 -5.83 -28.97
CA GLU A 67 -6.62 -4.42 -28.60
C GLU A 67 -7.94 -3.81 -28.14
N GLU A 68 -9.04 -4.10 -28.84
CA GLU A 68 -10.37 -3.59 -28.48
C GLU A 68 -10.83 -4.10 -27.11
N ILE A 69 -10.58 -5.37 -26.80
CA ILE A 69 -10.86 -5.96 -25.48
C ILE A 69 -10.03 -5.25 -24.41
N LEU A 70 -8.73 -5.07 -24.63
CA LEU A 70 -7.85 -4.38 -23.68
C LEU A 70 -8.25 -2.92 -23.43
N ARG A 71 -8.76 -2.21 -24.44
CA ARG A 71 -9.24 -0.82 -24.29
C ARG A 71 -10.53 -0.71 -23.49
N LYS A 72 -11.34 -1.77 -23.43
CA LYS A 72 -12.60 -1.81 -22.66
C LYS A 72 -12.36 -2.11 -21.17
N GLU A 73 -11.20 -2.63 -20.81
CA GLU A 73 -10.85 -2.89 -19.42
C GLU A 73 -10.60 -1.58 -18.66
N GLU A 74 -11.40 -1.32 -17.63
CA GLU A 74 -11.30 -0.09 -16.84
C GLU A 74 -9.96 0.01 -16.11
N SER A 75 -9.36 -1.13 -15.78
CA SER A 75 -8.10 -1.24 -15.02
C SER A 75 -6.84 -1.13 -15.89
N ILE A 76 -6.96 -1.05 -17.22
CA ILE A 76 -5.81 -1.13 -18.13
C ILE A 76 -5.66 0.16 -18.92
N LYS A 77 -4.41 0.62 -19.03
CA LYS A 77 -4.00 1.67 -19.95
C LYS A 77 -2.99 1.10 -20.93
N ILE A 78 -3.35 1.02 -22.20
CA ILE A 78 -2.40 0.67 -23.25
C ILE A 78 -1.43 1.84 -23.42
N VAL A 79 -0.12 1.56 -23.34
CA VAL A 79 0.98 2.53 -23.49
C VAL A 79 1.92 2.18 -24.62
#